data_AF-A0AAU5DGY3-F1
#
_entry.id   AF-A0AAU5DGY3-F1
#
_cell.length_a   1.000
_cell.length_b   1.000
_cell.length_c   1.000
_cell.angle_alpha   90.00
_cell.angle_beta   90.00
_cell.angle_gamma   90.00
#
_symmetry.space_group_name_H-M   'P 1'
#
loop_
_entity.id
_entity.type
_entity.pdbx_description
1 polymer ?
#
loop_
_entity_poly.entity_id
_entity_poly.type
_entity_poly.pdbx_seq_one_letter_code
_entity_poly.pdbx_strand_id
1 'polypeptide(L)'
;MDTEPLDAFPSFRLRLADGDTHDVLGTDGRPVGQVLASGGGHFARVGPDRGPTRQSLQGAGGDAVMFHIAHHGLPDEPATAYSGAPEARVAVSLVPLQRQELVDTTARAFTFYALRQPHVVAILSGLEVVGAERDAVRSRAGCRRVARLLRLVQAPAQALLDESTGDTREWLALPLARLLTFCHQGRVRLEATAEQPPADLRGRYTARHGADADLATLHRIWQDLRSTPSPGVDRSGIDAAMDALPTDKFAGSAVSCRATAARLEAVRAAAEEAAAPTADHDQGEAGSLLRELSALSAETGERLEATALVLDDTGRLGTVRDINDALGLARLGVPAGSGEQSVRMGSTELGPVRPSADGRWTGPGITEAFHSPEGAAAALILAHLAREESLRPNRTL
;
A
#
# COMPACT_ATOMS: atom_id res chain seq x y z
N MET A 1 -0.82 -25.41 -5.27
CA MET A 1 -0.21 -24.46 -4.33
C MET A 1 -1.35 -23.60 -3.84
N ASP A 2 -1.67 -23.70 -2.55
CA ASP A 2 -2.66 -22.85 -1.89
C ASP A 2 -2.06 -21.46 -1.78
N THR A 3 -2.32 -20.64 -2.79
CA THR A 3 -2.20 -19.20 -2.63
C THR A 3 -3.42 -18.80 -1.80
N GLU A 4 -3.22 -18.40 -0.55
CA GLU A 4 -4.14 -17.50 0.14
C GLU A 4 -3.57 -16.08 0.01
N PRO A 5 -3.94 -15.31 -1.04
CA PRO A 5 -3.57 -13.92 -1.15
C PRO A 5 -4.75 -13.04 -0.76
N LEU A 6 -4.55 -12.19 0.25
CA LEU A 6 -5.52 -11.26 0.82
C LEU A 6 -6.71 -11.98 1.47
N ASP A 7 -6.85 -11.83 2.78
CA ASP A 7 -8.03 -12.29 3.51
C ASP A 7 -9.28 -12.02 2.67
N ALA A 8 -9.85 -13.12 2.17
CA ALA A 8 -11.00 -13.13 1.29
C ALA A 8 -12.16 -12.42 1.99
N PHE A 9 -13.22 -12.12 1.24
CA PHE A 9 -14.52 -11.78 1.78
C PHE A 9 -14.74 -12.35 3.20
N PRO A 10 -15.14 -11.50 4.16
CA PRO A 10 -15.21 -11.88 5.56
C PRO A 10 -16.01 -13.18 5.69
N SER A 11 -15.44 -14.15 6.41
CA SER A 11 -16.04 -15.43 6.81
C SER A 11 -17.40 -15.78 6.15
N PHE A 12 -17.42 -16.60 5.11
CA PHE A 12 -18.67 -17.14 4.58
C PHE A 12 -19.13 -18.35 5.39
N ARG A 13 -20.43 -18.65 5.32
CA ARG A 13 -21.01 -19.87 5.91
C ARG A 13 -21.66 -20.73 4.85
N LEU A 14 -21.56 -22.04 5.02
CA LEU A 14 -22.30 -22.99 4.20
C LEU A 14 -23.58 -23.39 4.94
N ARG A 15 -24.72 -23.28 4.28
CA ARG A 15 -26.01 -23.75 4.77
C ARG A 15 -26.55 -24.79 3.81
N LEU A 16 -26.91 -25.96 4.33
CA LEU A 16 -27.60 -26.98 3.53
C LEU A 16 -28.92 -26.39 3.01
N ALA A 17 -29.11 -26.41 1.69
CA ALA A 17 -30.30 -25.86 1.03
C ALA A 17 -31.27 -26.99 0.68
N ASP A 18 -30.93 -27.80 -0.33
CA ASP A 18 -31.74 -28.94 -0.80
C ASP A 18 -30.83 -30.06 -1.34
N GLY A 19 -31.13 -31.31 -0.96
CA GLY A 19 -30.34 -32.48 -1.34
C GLY A 19 -28.87 -32.32 -0.92
N ASP A 20 -27.94 -32.49 -1.86
CA ASP A 20 -26.50 -32.27 -1.65
C ASP A 20 -26.04 -30.84 -2.02
N THR A 21 -26.96 -29.88 -2.15
CA THR A 21 -26.67 -28.48 -2.48
C THR A 21 -26.54 -27.64 -1.21
N HIS A 22 -25.49 -26.82 -1.16
CA HIS A 22 -25.26 -25.88 -0.06
C HIS A 22 -25.32 -24.45 -0.58
N ASP A 23 -26.10 -23.60 0.08
CA ASP A 23 -26.02 -22.15 -0.10
C ASP A 23 -24.71 -21.65 0.52
N VAL A 24 -24.02 -20.77 -0.20
CA VAL A 24 -22.92 -19.98 0.34
C VAL A 24 -23.53 -18.67 0.83
N LEU A 25 -23.45 -18.42 2.13
CA LEU A 25 -23.99 -17.22 2.76
C LEU A 25 -22.86 -16.21 3.01
N GLY A 26 -23.09 -14.97 2.60
CA GLY A 26 -22.25 -13.82 2.96
C GLY A 26 -22.37 -13.45 4.44
N THR A 27 -21.66 -12.41 4.86
CA THR A 27 -21.68 -11.90 6.25
C THR A 27 -23.04 -11.37 6.68
N ASP A 28 -23.80 -10.84 5.73
CA ASP A 28 -25.18 -10.39 5.92
C ASP A 28 -26.19 -11.54 6.00
N GLY A 29 -25.72 -12.79 5.87
CA GLY A 29 -26.54 -13.99 5.89
C GLY A 29 -27.33 -14.26 4.60
N ARG A 30 -27.12 -13.46 3.53
CA ARG A 30 -27.77 -13.67 2.23
C ARG A 30 -27.00 -14.67 1.37
N PRO A 31 -27.69 -15.46 0.54
CA PRO A 31 -27.04 -16.38 -0.38
C PRO A 31 -26.31 -15.60 -1.48
N VAL A 32 -25.00 -15.84 -1.60
CA VAL A 32 -24.10 -15.24 -2.60
C VAL A 32 -23.72 -16.22 -3.71
N GLY A 33 -24.01 -17.50 -3.52
CA GLY A 33 -23.72 -18.57 -4.48
C GLY A 33 -24.15 -19.92 -3.96
N GLN A 34 -23.85 -20.96 -4.73
CA GLN A 34 -24.16 -22.35 -4.38
C GLN A 34 -22.94 -23.25 -4.54
N VAL A 35 -22.86 -24.27 -3.70
CA VAL A 35 -21.95 -25.41 -3.85
C VAL A 35 -22.78 -26.64 -4.15
N LEU A 36 -22.49 -27.30 -5.27
CA LEU A 36 -23.20 -28.50 -5.70
C LEU A 36 -22.26 -29.71 -5.62
N ALA A 37 -22.77 -30.84 -5.15
CA ALA A 37 -22.07 -32.11 -5.24
C ALA A 37 -22.04 -32.62 -6.70
N SER A 38 -20.96 -33.28 -7.05
CA SER A 38 -20.76 -33.98 -8.32
C SER A 38 -20.02 -35.29 -8.08
N GLY A 39 -20.12 -36.24 -9.01
CA GLY A 39 -19.35 -37.48 -8.93
C GLY A 39 -17.86 -37.19 -8.84
N GLY A 40 -17.28 -37.31 -7.64
CA GLY A 40 -15.87 -37.04 -7.38
C GLY A 40 -15.54 -35.73 -6.64
N GLY A 41 -16.53 -34.93 -6.21
CA GLY A 41 -16.31 -33.76 -5.35
C GLY A 41 -17.44 -32.73 -5.36
N HIS A 42 -17.08 -31.47 -5.22
CA HIS A 42 -18.00 -30.33 -5.08
C HIS A 42 -17.56 -29.20 -6.00
N PHE A 43 -18.48 -28.44 -6.58
CA PHE A 43 -18.12 -27.27 -7.40
C PHE A 43 -18.99 -26.07 -7.08
N ALA A 44 -18.41 -24.89 -7.27
CA ALA A 44 -19.09 -23.60 -7.12
C ALA A 44 -20.01 -23.29 -8.29
N ARG A 45 -21.13 -22.63 -8.02
CA ARG A 45 -21.98 -22.01 -9.04
C ARG A 45 -22.48 -20.64 -8.60
N VAL A 46 -22.32 -19.65 -9.47
CA VAL A 46 -22.91 -18.30 -9.34
C VAL A 46 -23.42 -17.88 -10.70
N GLY A 47 -24.75 -17.82 -10.87
CA GLY A 47 -25.36 -17.55 -12.17
C GLY A 47 -24.92 -18.57 -13.25
N PRO A 48 -24.35 -18.10 -14.38
CA PRO A 48 -23.82 -18.97 -15.43
C PRO A 48 -22.43 -19.55 -15.11
N ASP A 49 -21.72 -19.00 -14.12
CA ASP A 49 -20.35 -19.40 -13.83
C ASP A 49 -20.27 -20.64 -12.95
N ARG A 50 -19.32 -21.50 -13.31
CA ARG A 50 -19.06 -22.78 -12.66
C ARG A 50 -17.58 -22.90 -12.32
N GLY A 51 -17.30 -23.25 -11.07
CA GLY A 51 -15.94 -23.54 -10.61
C GLY A 51 -15.48 -24.96 -10.96
N PRO A 52 -14.17 -25.25 -10.82
CA PRO A 52 -13.65 -26.60 -10.94
C PRO A 52 -14.16 -27.50 -9.80
N THR A 53 -14.15 -28.81 -10.01
CA THR A 53 -14.46 -29.77 -8.94
C THR A 53 -13.36 -29.77 -7.87
N ARG A 54 -13.74 -29.52 -6.62
CA ARG A 54 -12.92 -29.54 -5.41
C ARG A 54 -13.28 -30.75 -4.54
N GLN A 55 -12.31 -31.27 -3.81
CA GLN A 55 -12.57 -32.32 -2.81
C GLN A 55 -13.33 -31.76 -1.60
N SER A 56 -13.00 -30.55 -1.16
CA SER A 56 -13.63 -29.90 -0.01
C SER A 56 -14.83 -29.02 -0.39
N LEU A 57 -15.92 -29.12 0.37
CA LEU A 57 -17.04 -28.17 0.34
C LEU A 57 -16.57 -26.72 0.56
N GLN A 58 -15.67 -26.51 1.53
CA GLN A 58 -15.15 -25.18 1.86
C GLN A 58 -14.40 -24.55 0.67
N GLY A 59 -13.53 -25.30 -0.01
CA GLY A 59 -12.82 -24.80 -1.20
C GLY A 59 -13.76 -24.44 -2.35
N ALA A 60 -14.82 -25.22 -2.58
CA ALA A 60 -15.85 -24.86 -3.56
C ALA A 60 -16.66 -23.62 -3.11
N GLY A 61 -16.93 -23.47 -1.82
CA GLY A 61 -17.53 -22.26 -1.27
C GLY A 61 -16.67 -21.01 -1.52
N GLY A 62 -15.35 -21.13 -1.35
CA GLY A 62 -14.41 -20.06 -1.67
C GLY A 62 -14.45 -19.63 -3.14
N ASP A 63 -14.51 -20.60 -4.07
CA ASP A 63 -14.64 -20.28 -5.50
C ASP A 63 -15.97 -19.54 -5.80
N ALA A 64 -17.08 -19.91 -5.13
CA ALA A 64 -18.37 -19.22 -5.28
C ALA A 64 -18.30 -17.76 -4.80
N VAL A 65 -17.60 -17.50 -3.70
CA VAL A 65 -17.37 -16.14 -3.19
C VAL A 65 -16.60 -15.30 -4.21
N MET A 66 -15.56 -15.85 -4.83
CA MET A 66 -14.78 -15.13 -5.86
C MET A 66 -15.67 -14.74 -7.05
N PHE A 67 -16.52 -15.66 -7.52
CA PHE A 67 -17.48 -15.34 -8.57
C PHE A 67 -18.47 -14.25 -8.16
N HIS A 68 -18.99 -14.32 -6.93
CA HIS A 68 -19.90 -13.30 -6.44
C HIS A 68 -19.25 -11.91 -6.44
N ILE A 69 -18.01 -11.80 -5.94
CA ILE A 69 -17.29 -10.52 -5.90
C ILE A 69 -17.01 -10.01 -7.31
N ALA A 70 -16.64 -10.90 -8.24
CA ALA A 70 -16.41 -10.53 -9.63
C ALA A 70 -17.67 -9.92 -10.27
N HIS A 71 -18.86 -10.44 -9.96
CA HIS A 71 -20.12 -9.95 -10.53
C HIS A 71 -20.72 -8.75 -9.82
N HIS A 72 -20.56 -8.68 -8.51
CA HIS A 72 -21.33 -7.77 -7.65
C HIS A 72 -20.45 -6.81 -6.85
N GLY A 73 -19.13 -6.97 -6.91
CA GLY A 73 -18.18 -6.23 -6.10
C GLY A 73 -18.09 -6.74 -4.67
N LEU A 74 -17.41 -5.96 -3.84
CA LEU A 74 -17.27 -6.22 -2.41
C LEU A 74 -18.55 -5.82 -1.65
N PRO A 75 -18.80 -6.40 -0.47
CA PRO A 75 -19.95 -6.01 0.33
C PRO A 75 -19.76 -4.56 0.81
N ASP A 76 -20.85 -3.87 1.15
CA ASP A 76 -20.86 -2.46 1.60
C ASP A 76 -20.25 -2.24 3.01
N GLU A 77 -19.38 -3.14 3.45
CA GLU A 77 -18.65 -3.02 4.71
C GLU A 77 -17.41 -2.13 4.53
N PRO A 78 -17.09 -1.27 5.53
CA PRO A 78 -15.89 -0.46 5.46
C PRO A 78 -14.66 -1.36 5.37
N ALA A 79 -13.85 -1.15 4.34
CA ALA A 79 -12.64 -1.94 4.14
C ALA A 79 -11.66 -1.76 5.29
N THR A 80 -11.09 -2.87 5.76
CA THR A 80 -10.04 -2.82 6.78
C THR A 80 -8.72 -2.40 6.14
N ALA A 81 -8.14 -1.29 6.62
CA ALA A 81 -6.81 -0.86 6.23
C ALA A 81 -5.77 -1.95 6.47
N TYR A 82 -4.68 -1.94 5.71
CA TYR A 82 -3.51 -2.74 6.05
C TYR A 82 -2.95 -2.27 7.39
N SER A 83 -2.42 -3.21 8.17
CA SER A 83 -1.79 -2.92 9.46
C SER A 83 -0.51 -2.09 9.33
N GLY A 84 0.09 -2.07 8.14
CA GLY A 84 1.28 -1.27 7.82
C GLY A 84 1.76 -1.44 6.38
N ALA A 85 2.81 -0.70 6.03
CA ALA A 85 3.49 -0.77 4.73
C ALA A 85 3.97 -2.18 4.35
N PRO A 86 4.55 -2.99 5.27
CA PRO A 86 4.98 -4.34 4.94
C PRO A 86 3.85 -5.25 4.47
N GLU A 87 2.68 -5.19 5.11
CA GLU A 87 1.51 -5.98 4.72
C GLU A 87 0.97 -5.54 3.36
N ALA A 88 0.83 -4.22 3.15
CA ALA A 88 0.41 -3.67 1.85
C ALA A 88 1.39 -4.07 0.73
N ARG A 89 2.70 -4.09 1.01
CA ARG A 89 3.73 -4.50 0.07
C ARG A 89 3.62 -5.99 -0.26
N VAL A 90 3.38 -6.85 0.73
CA VAL A 90 3.13 -8.29 0.50
C VAL A 90 1.91 -8.47 -0.38
N ALA A 91 0.83 -7.73 -0.13
CA ALA A 91 -0.37 -7.76 -0.96
C ALA A 91 -0.07 -7.45 -2.44
N VAL A 92 0.65 -6.36 -2.71
CA VAL A 92 1.02 -5.98 -4.09
C VAL A 92 2.08 -6.93 -4.68
N SER A 93 2.90 -7.58 -3.85
CA SER A 93 3.90 -8.57 -4.30
C SER A 93 3.29 -9.84 -4.89
N LEU A 94 1.97 -10.01 -4.82
CA LEU A 94 1.25 -11.14 -5.41
C LEU A 94 0.91 -10.92 -6.89
N VAL A 95 1.08 -9.71 -7.42
CA VAL A 95 0.84 -9.36 -8.83
C VAL A 95 1.58 -10.29 -9.82
N PRO A 96 2.87 -10.66 -9.62
CA PRO A 96 3.53 -11.62 -10.50
C PRO A 96 2.86 -13.00 -10.53
N LEU A 97 2.28 -13.45 -9.41
CA LEU A 97 1.54 -14.72 -9.36
C LEU A 97 0.24 -14.62 -10.16
N GLN A 98 -0.50 -13.51 -10.02
CA GLN A 98 -1.71 -13.25 -10.80
C GLN A 98 -1.40 -13.22 -12.31
N ARG A 99 -0.28 -12.59 -12.68
CA ARG A 99 0.21 -12.55 -14.06
C ARG A 99 0.51 -13.94 -14.60
N GLN A 100 1.20 -14.78 -13.82
CA GLN A 100 1.55 -16.14 -14.23
C GLN A 100 0.30 -17.01 -14.42
N GLU A 101 -0.64 -16.98 -13.46
CA GLU A 101 -1.91 -17.72 -13.57
C GLU A 101 -2.69 -17.32 -14.82
N LEU A 102 -2.72 -16.02 -15.14
CA LEU A 102 -3.39 -15.53 -16.34
C LEU A 102 -2.68 -15.96 -17.62
N VAL A 103 -1.34 -15.92 -17.68
CA VAL A 103 -0.58 -16.40 -18.84
C VAL A 103 -0.89 -17.87 -19.11
N ASP A 104 -0.86 -18.71 -18.06
CA ASP A 104 -1.10 -20.15 -18.20
C ASP A 104 -2.55 -20.44 -18.62
N THR A 105 -3.51 -19.70 -18.07
CA THR A 105 -4.94 -19.91 -18.36
C THR A 105 -5.31 -19.39 -19.74
N THR A 106 -4.84 -18.21 -20.13
CA THR A 106 -5.12 -17.62 -21.45
C THR A 106 -4.47 -18.42 -22.58
N ALA A 107 -3.30 -19.02 -22.33
CA ALA A 107 -2.69 -19.96 -23.27
C ALA A 107 -3.57 -21.20 -23.49
N ARG A 108 -4.32 -21.65 -22.49
CA ARG A 108 -5.29 -22.75 -22.66
C ARG A 108 -6.55 -22.29 -23.38
N ALA A 109 -7.11 -21.16 -23.00
CA ALA A 109 -8.36 -20.65 -23.56
C ALA A 109 -8.22 -20.19 -25.02
N PHE A 110 -7.09 -19.58 -25.38
CA PHE A 110 -6.88 -18.97 -26.69
C PHE A 110 -5.73 -19.60 -27.49
N THR A 111 -5.04 -20.62 -26.95
CA THR A 111 -3.88 -21.24 -27.61
C THR A 111 -2.84 -20.19 -28.01
N PHE A 112 -2.38 -20.18 -29.27
CA PHE A 112 -1.37 -19.25 -29.79
C PHE A 112 -1.89 -17.82 -30.00
N TYR A 113 -3.19 -17.56 -29.76
CA TYR A 113 -3.83 -16.27 -30.01
C TYR A 113 -4.07 -15.45 -28.73
N ALA A 114 -3.61 -15.91 -27.57
CA ALA A 114 -3.81 -15.21 -26.29
C ALA A 114 -3.35 -13.74 -26.34
N LEU A 115 -2.15 -13.48 -26.88
CA LEU A 115 -1.61 -12.11 -27.01
C LEU A 115 -2.24 -11.29 -28.15
N ARG A 116 -3.16 -11.87 -28.93
CA ARG A 116 -3.98 -11.12 -29.89
C ARG A 116 -5.30 -10.66 -29.28
N GLN A 117 -5.67 -11.15 -28.10
CA GLN A 117 -6.86 -10.72 -27.39
C GLN A 117 -6.60 -9.36 -26.71
N PRO A 118 -7.29 -8.28 -27.11
CA PRO A 118 -7.01 -6.93 -26.61
C PRO A 118 -7.09 -6.84 -25.09
N HIS A 119 -8.10 -7.48 -24.49
CA HIS A 119 -8.30 -7.48 -23.04
C HIS A 119 -7.16 -8.22 -22.32
N VAL A 120 -6.67 -9.34 -22.85
CA VAL A 120 -5.54 -10.08 -22.26
C VAL A 120 -4.28 -9.22 -22.25
N VAL A 121 -3.99 -8.54 -23.36
CA VAL A 121 -2.84 -7.61 -23.45
C VAL A 121 -3.00 -6.48 -22.44
N ALA A 122 -4.18 -5.85 -22.37
CA ALA A 122 -4.45 -4.77 -21.43
C ALA A 122 -4.29 -5.20 -19.97
N ILE A 123 -4.78 -6.40 -19.59
CA ILE A 123 -4.63 -6.95 -18.25
C ILE A 123 -3.14 -7.16 -17.91
N LEU A 124 -2.39 -7.80 -18.81
CA LEU A 124 -0.96 -8.08 -18.58
C LEU A 124 -0.14 -6.79 -18.47
N SER A 125 -0.39 -5.81 -19.33
CA SER A 125 0.25 -4.49 -19.23
C SER A 125 -0.13 -3.77 -17.94
N GLY A 126 -1.40 -3.82 -17.53
CA GLY A 126 -1.85 -3.25 -16.25
C GLY A 126 -1.16 -3.90 -15.04
N LEU A 127 -1.02 -5.24 -15.03
CA LEU A 127 -0.31 -5.96 -13.98
C LEU A 127 1.18 -5.61 -13.94
N GLU A 128 1.81 -5.40 -15.09
CA GLU A 128 3.21 -4.95 -15.14
C GLU A 128 3.39 -3.54 -14.54
N VAL A 129 2.48 -2.61 -14.85
CA VAL A 129 2.46 -1.27 -14.26
C VAL A 129 2.24 -1.31 -12.75
N VAL A 130 1.25 -2.07 -12.26
CA VAL A 130 1.01 -2.23 -10.81
C VAL A 130 2.22 -2.88 -10.11
N GLY A 131 2.83 -3.88 -10.73
CA GLY A 131 3.99 -4.58 -10.19
C GLY A 131 5.22 -3.68 -10.04
N ALA A 132 5.42 -2.73 -10.97
CA ALA A 132 6.48 -1.74 -10.88
C ALA A 132 6.32 -0.77 -9.68
N GLU A 133 5.09 -0.59 -9.19
CA GLU A 133 4.75 0.30 -8.07
C GLU A 133 4.65 -0.42 -6.72
N ARG A 134 5.12 -1.66 -6.62
CA ARG A 134 5.12 -2.44 -5.37
C ARG A 134 5.69 -1.68 -4.17
N ASP A 135 6.73 -0.88 -4.38
CA ASP A 135 7.41 -0.16 -3.30
C ASP A 135 6.75 1.21 -2.99
N ALA A 136 5.77 1.66 -3.78
CA ALA A 136 5.05 2.92 -3.59
C ALA A 136 4.09 2.88 -2.40
N VAL A 137 3.62 1.71 -1.96
CA VAL A 137 2.67 1.56 -0.82
C VAL A 137 3.24 1.93 0.56
N ARG A 138 4.39 2.62 0.59
CA ARG A 138 5.04 3.20 1.76
C ARG A 138 4.58 4.63 2.05
N SER A 139 3.77 5.21 1.17
CA SER A 139 3.20 6.56 1.30
C SER A 139 1.70 6.51 1.05
N ARG A 140 0.94 7.50 1.55
CA ARG A 140 -0.51 7.54 1.33
C ARG A 140 -0.79 7.85 -0.14
N ALA A 141 -0.02 8.78 -0.71
CA ALA A 141 -0.05 9.09 -2.13
C ALA A 141 0.26 7.84 -2.98
N GLY A 142 1.26 7.05 -2.60
CA GLY A 142 1.59 5.80 -3.30
C GLY A 142 0.51 4.71 -3.15
N CYS A 143 -0.11 4.56 -1.97
CA CYS A 143 -1.28 3.68 -1.80
C CYS A 143 -2.44 4.08 -2.73
N ARG A 144 -2.76 5.38 -2.82
CA ARG A 144 -3.80 5.89 -3.74
C ARG A 144 -3.45 5.63 -5.20
N ARG A 145 -2.19 5.84 -5.58
CA ARG A 145 -1.70 5.55 -6.93
C ARG A 145 -1.89 4.08 -7.28
N VAL A 146 -1.42 3.16 -6.44
CA VAL A 146 -1.57 1.72 -6.70
C VAL A 146 -3.06 1.32 -6.76
N ALA A 147 -3.89 1.87 -5.88
CA ALA A 147 -5.35 1.65 -5.91
C ALA A 147 -5.99 2.10 -7.25
N ARG A 148 -5.56 3.27 -7.78
CA ARG A 148 -5.98 3.74 -9.11
C ARG A 148 -5.49 2.81 -10.22
N LEU A 149 -4.22 2.42 -10.20
CA LEU A 149 -3.61 1.55 -11.22
C LEU A 149 -4.25 0.17 -11.26
N LEU A 150 -4.75 -0.36 -10.13
CA LEU A 150 -5.52 -1.62 -10.13
C LEU A 150 -6.79 -1.54 -11.00
N ARG A 151 -7.35 -0.35 -11.26
CA ARG A 151 -8.48 -0.19 -12.19
C ARG A 151 -8.11 -0.45 -13.64
N LEU A 152 -6.85 -0.23 -14.02
CA LEU A 152 -6.33 -0.56 -15.36
C LEU A 152 -6.36 -2.07 -15.63
N VAL A 153 -6.33 -2.88 -14.57
CA VAL A 153 -6.44 -4.34 -14.62
C VAL A 153 -7.90 -4.78 -14.53
N GLN A 154 -8.66 -4.15 -13.62
CA GLN A 154 -10.04 -4.52 -13.33
C GLN A 154 -10.97 -4.36 -14.55
N ALA A 155 -10.92 -3.22 -15.24
CA ALA A 155 -11.82 -2.95 -16.36
C ALA A 155 -11.68 -3.96 -17.52
N PRO A 156 -10.47 -4.25 -18.05
CA PRO A 156 -10.32 -5.25 -19.11
C PRO A 156 -10.54 -6.69 -18.60
N ALA A 157 -10.27 -6.99 -17.32
CA ALA A 157 -10.62 -8.29 -16.74
C ALA A 157 -12.13 -8.52 -16.70
N GLN A 158 -12.90 -7.49 -16.34
CA GLN A 158 -14.36 -7.55 -16.35
C GLN A 158 -14.89 -7.72 -17.78
N ALA A 159 -14.41 -6.91 -18.72
CA ALA A 159 -14.82 -7.01 -20.12
C ALA A 159 -14.53 -8.40 -20.71
N LEU A 160 -13.34 -8.95 -20.42
CA LEU A 160 -12.99 -10.31 -20.85
C LEU A 160 -13.92 -11.36 -20.22
N LEU A 161 -14.28 -11.20 -18.94
CA LEU A 161 -15.20 -12.11 -18.27
C LEU A 161 -16.60 -12.02 -18.91
N ASP A 162 -17.11 -10.82 -19.17
CA ASP A 162 -18.46 -10.61 -19.70
C ASP A 162 -18.58 -11.10 -21.16
N GLU A 163 -17.55 -10.92 -21.97
CA GLU A 163 -17.52 -11.34 -23.38
C GLU A 163 -17.21 -12.84 -23.57
N SER A 164 -16.63 -13.50 -22.57
CA SER A 164 -16.27 -14.92 -22.65
C SER A 164 -17.50 -15.83 -22.64
N THR A 165 -17.57 -16.75 -23.60
CA THR A 165 -18.63 -17.76 -23.75
C THR A 165 -18.07 -19.16 -24.03
N GLY A 166 -18.90 -20.20 -23.87
CA GLY A 166 -18.52 -21.60 -24.13
C GLY A 166 -17.28 -22.04 -23.36
N ASP A 167 -16.46 -22.89 -23.98
CA ASP A 167 -15.22 -23.44 -23.40
C ASP A 167 -14.28 -22.34 -22.89
N THR A 168 -14.19 -21.21 -23.59
CA THR A 168 -13.37 -20.06 -23.17
C THR A 168 -13.78 -19.57 -21.80
N ARG A 169 -15.10 -19.47 -21.54
CA ARG A 169 -15.63 -19.08 -20.23
C ARG A 169 -15.32 -20.14 -19.18
N GLU A 170 -15.45 -21.42 -19.49
CA GLU A 170 -15.12 -22.51 -18.56
C GLU A 170 -13.66 -22.45 -18.09
N TRP A 171 -12.73 -22.06 -18.97
CA TRP A 171 -11.32 -21.90 -18.62
C TRP A 171 -11.02 -20.59 -17.88
N LEU A 172 -11.63 -19.47 -18.28
CA LEU A 172 -11.26 -18.14 -17.80
C LEU A 172 -12.07 -17.66 -16.60
N ALA A 173 -13.28 -18.17 -16.38
CA ALA A 173 -14.20 -17.56 -15.42
C ALA A 173 -13.59 -17.50 -14.01
N LEU A 174 -13.06 -18.61 -13.48
CA LEU A 174 -12.49 -18.60 -12.13
C LEU A 174 -11.20 -17.77 -12.04
N PRO A 175 -10.20 -17.90 -12.94
CA PRO A 175 -9.00 -17.06 -12.88
C PRO A 175 -9.31 -15.55 -13.01
N LEU A 176 -10.26 -15.16 -13.85
CA LEU A 176 -10.70 -13.76 -13.94
C LEU A 176 -11.44 -13.32 -12.68
N ALA A 177 -12.28 -14.19 -12.10
CA ALA A 177 -12.97 -13.88 -10.85
C ALA A 177 -11.99 -13.68 -9.68
N ARG A 178 -10.91 -14.47 -9.63
CA ARG A 178 -9.82 -14.31 -8.65
C ARG A 178 -9.07 -13.00 -8.86
N LEU A 179 -8.72 -12.68 -10.11
CA LEU A 179 -8.05 -11.44 -10.45
C LEU A 179 -8.91 -10.22 -10.10
N LEU A 180 -10.19 -10.23 -10.46
CA LEU A 180 -11.14 -9.18 -10.12
C LEU A 180 -11.27 -9.04 -8.61
N THR A 181 -11.42 -10.15 -7.87
CA THR A 181 -11.44 -10.12 -6.41
C THR A 181 -10.17 -9.49 -5.84
N PHE A 182 -9.00 -9.90 -6.31
CA PHE A 182 -7.71 -9.32 -5.93
C PHE A 182 -7.69 -7.80 -6.17
N CYS A 183 -8.12 -7.34 -7.35
CA CYS A 183 -8.18 -5.92 -7.69
C CYS A 183 -9.16 -5.16 -6.79
N HIS A 184 -10.36 -5.69 -6.56
CA HIS A 184 -11.37 -5.08 -5.70
C HIS A 184 -10.84 -4.93 -4.27
N GLN A 185 -10.35 -6.02 -3.67
CA GLN A 185 -9.86 -6.03 -2.29
C GLN A 185 -8.61 -5.16 -2.12
N GLY A 186 -7.63 -5.32 -3.02
CA GLY A 186 -6.42 -4.51 -3.02
C GLY A 186 -6.77 -3.02 -3.08
N ARG A 187 -7.66 -2.63 -3.99
CA ARG A 187 -8.07 -1.22 -4.14
C ARG A 187 -8.69 -0.66 -2.87
N VAL A 188 -9.74 -1.29 -2.34
CA VAL A 188 -10.45 -0.72 -1.17
C VAL A 188 -9.58 -0.72 0.09
N ARG A 189 -8.72 -1.72 0.27
CA ARG A 189 -7.79 -1.76 1.42
C ARG A 189 -6.69 -0.72 1.29
N LEU A 190 -6.15 -0.49 0.08
CA LEU A 190 -5.18 0.58 -0.17
C LEU A 190 -5.79 1.98 0.02
N GLU A 191 -7.03 2.18 -0.43
CA GLU A 191 -7.79 3.42 -0.20
C GLU A 191 -8.01 3.65 1.31
N ALA A 192 -8.51 2.65 2.04
CA ALA A 192 -8.66 2.71 3.49
C ALA A 192 -7.34 2.97 4.22
N THR A 193 -6.24 2.37 3.74
CA THR A 193 -4.89 2.58 4.28
C THR A 193 -4.40 4.01 4.04
N ALA A 194 -4.74 4.62 2.91
CA ALA A 194 -4.40 6.02 2.64
C ALA A 194 -5.21 7.00 3.49
N GLU A 195 -6.48 6.69 3.79
CA GLU A 195 -7.36 7.48 4.65
C GLU A 195 -7.01 7.36 6.13
N GLN A 196 -6.69 6.15 6.59
CA GLN A 196 -6.32 5.82 7.96
C GLN A 196 -4.92 5.19 8.02
N PRO A 197 -3.87 5.98 7.75
CA PRO A 197 -2.51 5.46 7.63
C PRO A 197 -2.02 4.98 8.97
N PRO A 198 -1.56 3.72 9.07
CA PRO A 198 -0.96 3.19 10.28
C PRO A 198 0.29 4.00 10.67
N ALA A 199 0.72 3.82 11.92
CA ALA A 199 1.80 4.62 12.48
C ALA A 199 3.13 4.49 11.71
N ASP A 200 3.37 3.37 11.02
CA ASP A 200 4.56 3.13 10.21
C ASP A 200 4.51 3.85 8.84
N LEU A 201 3.34 4.06 8.25
CA LEU A 201 3.14 4.98 7.12
C LEU A 201 3.28 6.45 7.52
N ARG A 202 3.15 6.74 8.82
CA ARG A 202 3.46 8.05 9.42
C ARG A 202 4.87 8.09 10.05
N GLY A 203 5.63 7.01 9.94
CA GLY A 203 6.92 6.82 10.60
C GLY A 203 7.98 7.71 9.98
N ARG A 204 8.24 8.83 10.64
CA ARG A 204 9.11 9.93 10.20
C ARG A 204 10.58 9.55 9.97
N TYR A 205 10.99 8.33 10.33
CA TYR A 205 12.38 7.89 10.15
C TYR A 205 12.61 6.39 9.84
N THR A 206 11.66 5.50 10.11
CA THR A 206 11.92 4.04 10.11
C THR A 206 12.18 3.41 8.73
N ALA A 207 12.13 4.18 7.65
CA ALA A 207 12.52 3.71 6.33
C ALA A 207 13.24 4.79 5.53
N ARG A 208 14.54 5.00 5.78
CA ARG A 208 15.44 5.73 4.86
C ARG A 208 15.26 5.27 3.41
N HIS A 209 15.13 3.96 3.21
CA HIS A 209 14.83 3.34 1.91
C HIS A 209 13.45 3.71 1.33
N GLY A 210 12.52 4.20 2.16
CA GLY A 210 11.20 4.64 1.75
C GLY A 210 11.25 5.93 0.96
N ALA A 211 12.06 6.92 1.37
CA ALA A 211 12.24 8.14 0.59
C ALA A 211 12.87 7.84 -0.79
N ASP A 212 13.83 6.90 -0.83
CA ASP A 212 14.43 6.44 -2.09
C ASP A 212 13.39 5.83 -3.04
N ALA A 213 12.50 4.98 -2.50
CA ALA A 213 11.40 4.38 -3.25
C ALA A 213 10.34 5.41 -3.71
N ASP A 214 10.01 6.39 -2.88
CA ASP A 214 9.05 7.44 -3.22
C ASP A 214 9.60 8.35 -4.33
N LEU A 215 10.89 8.69 -4.31
CA LEU A 215 11.52 9.45 -5.40
C LEU A 215 11.58 8.66 -6.71
N ALA A 216 11.86 7.36 -6.66
CA ALA A 216 11.75 6.51 -7.85
C ALA A 216 10.30 6.47 -8.39
N THR A 217 9.31 6.49 -7.51
CA THR A 217 7.89 6.57 -7.87
C THR A 217 7.54 7.93 -8.48
N LEU A 218 8.07 9.04 -7.94
CA LEU A 218 7.92 10.39 -8.52
C LEU A 218 8.44 10.45 -9.96
N HIS A 219 9.61 9.87 -10.24
CA HIS A 219 10.15 9.82 -11.60
C HIS A 219 9.28 8.97 -12.54
N ARG A 220 8.66 7.89 -12.07
CA ARG A 220 7.70 7.11 -12.88
C ARG A 220 6.41 7.89 -13.16
N ILE A 221 5.81 8.52 -12.15
CA ILE A 221 4.64 9.40 -12.33
C ILE A 221 4.94 10.47 -13.37
N TRP A 222 6.13 11.05 -13.31
CA TRP A 222 6.58 12.06 -14.26
C TRP A 222 6.72 11.51 -15.69
N GLN A 223 7.31 10.32 -15.86
CA GLN A 223 7.39 9.66 -17.17
C GLN A 223 6.01 9.33 -17.75
N ASP A 224 5.08 8.88 -16.91
CA ASP A 224 3.68 8.64 -17.29
C ASP A 224 3.01 9.93 -17.74
N LEU A 225 3.21 11.03 -16.98
CA LEU A 225 2.66 12.34 -17.31
C LEU A 225 3.21 12.83 -18.66
N ARG A 226 4.52 12.71 -18.90
CA ARG A 226 5.13 13.05 -20.18
C ARG A 226 4.54 12.28 -21.36
N SER A 227 4.23 11.00 -21.14
CA SER A 227 3.69 10.10 -22.17
C SER A 227 2.19 10.28 -22.39
N THR A 228 1.48 10.89 -21.44
CA THR A 228 0.05 11.15 -21.52
C THR A 228 -0.23 12.38 -22.39
N PRO A 229 -1.06 12.29 -23.44
CA PRO A 229 -1.50 13.46 -24.22
C PRO A 229 -2.26 14.45 -23.33
N SER A 230 -1.83 15.71 -23.27
CA SER A 230 -2.50 16.74 -22.47
C SER A 230 -2.39 18.11 -23.16
N PRO A 231 -3.20 18.37 -24.19
CA PRO A 231 -3.19 19.66 -24.86
C PRO A 231 -3.53 20.77 -23.85
N GLY A 232 -2.68 21.79 -23.77
CA GLY A 232 -2.88 22.95 -22.90
C GLY A 232 -2.28 22.86 -21.49
N VAL A 233 -1.67 21.73 -21.09
CA VAL A 233 -0.90 21.65 -19.85
C VAL A 233 0.53 22.11 -20.11
N ASP A 234 0.91 23.27 -19.56
CA ASP A 234 2.32 23.67 -19.52
C ASP A 234 3.07 22.83 -18.48
N ARG A 235 4.11 22.13 -18.94
CA ARG A 235 4.92 21.22 -18.12
C ARG A 235 6.32 21.76 -17.87
N SER A 236 6.68 22.90 -18.44
CA SER A 236 8.05 23.44 -18.41
C SER A 236 8.57 23.68 -16.98
N GLY A 237 7.70 24.17 -16.09
CA GLY A 237 8.01 24.31 -14.66
C GLY A 237 8.26 22.96 -13.96
N ILE A 238 7.50 21.93 -14.33
CA ILE A 238 7.67 20.57 -13.79
C ILE A 238 8.95 19.95 -14.35
N ASP A 239 9.23 20.08 -15.65
CA ASP A 239 10.47 19.61 -16.28
C ASP A 239 11.69 20.17 -15.53
N ALA A 240 11.74 21.48 -15.33
CA ALA A 240 12.84 22.14 -14.63
C ALA A 240 12.97 21.69 -13.16
N ALA A 241 11.86 21.52 -12.45
CA ALA A 241 11.87 21.09 -11.06
C ALA A 241 12.29 19.61 -10.92
N MET A 242 11.82 18.73 -11.81
CA MET A 242 12.20 17.32 -11.84
C MET A 242 13.67 17.13 -12.23
N ASP A 243 14.19 17.92 -13.17
CA ASP A 243 15.61 17.89 -13.56
C ASP A 243 16.54 18.38 -12.43
N ALA A 244 16.04 19.20 -11.51
CA ALA A 244 16.79 19.64 -10.34
C ALA A 244 16.86 18.56 -9.24
N LEU A 245 16.00 17.53 -9.28
CA LEU A 245 16.04 16.46 -8.30
C LEU A 245 17.30 15.59 -8.47
N PRO A 246 17.91 15.14 -7.36
CA PRO A 246 19.03 14.21 -7.43
C PRO A 246 18.60 12.85 -7.96
N THR A 247 19.44 12.22 -8.79
CA THR A 247 19.22 10.88 -9.36
C THR A 247 19.71 9.74 -8.46
N ASP A 248 20.52 10.04 -7.44
CA ASP A 248 21.20 9.08 -6.54
C ASP A 248 20.88 9.33 -5.07
N LYS A 249 21.27 8.41 -4.17
CA LYS A 249 20.99 8.41 -2.71
C LYS A 249 21.03 9.80 -2.05
N PHE A 250 19.86 10.31 -1.67
CA PHE A 250 19.65 11.67 -1.13
C PHE A 250 19.45 11.70 0.39
N ALA A 251 19.07 10.58 1.02
CA ALA A 251 18.95 10.48 2.47
C ALA A 251 20.31 10.19 3.17
N GLY A 252 21.41 10.73 2.65
CA GLY A 252 22.78 10.46 3.10
C GLY A 252 23.29 11.37 4.22
N SER A 253 22.79 12.61 4.28
CA SER A 253 23.15 13.61 5.29
C SER A 253 21.97 14.56 5.50
N ALA A 254 21.91 15.22 6.66
CA ALA A 254 20.85 16.19 6.96
C ALA A 254 20.77 17.31 5.91
N VAL A 255 21.93 17.82 5.46
CA VAL A 255 22.02 18.84 4.41
C VAL A 255 21.42 18.33 3.09
N SER A 256 21.73 17.09 2.68
CA SER A 256 21.20 16.51 1.44
C SER A 256 19.69 16.28 1.52
N CYS A 257 19.20 15.83 2.68
CA CYS A 257 17.78 15.67 2.94
C CYS A 257 17.03 17.00 2.78
N ARG A 258 17.46 18.05 3.47
CA ARG A 258 16.84 19.38 3.41
C ARG A 258 16.91 19.99 2.01
N ALA A 259 18.06 19.88 1.34
CA ALA A 259 18.21 20.36 -0.03
C ALA A 259 17.26 19.64 -1.01
N THR A 260 17.06 18.33 -0.82
CA THR A 260 16.13 17.55 -1.64
C THR A 260 14.67 17.87 -1.31
N ALA A 261 14.33 18.03 -0.03
CA ALA A 261 13.00 18.45 0.40
C ALA A 261 12.61 19.82 -0.18
N ALA A 262 13.53 20.79 -0.17
CA ALA A 262 13.31 22.10 -0.79
C ALA A 262 13.04 22.01 -2.31
N ARG A 263 13.73 21.09 -3.01
CA ARG A 263 13.49 20.84 -4.45
C ARG A 263 12.15 20.15 -4.71
N LEU A 264 11.75 19.23 -3.82
CA LEU A 264 10.43 18.58 -3.89
C LEU A 264 9.29 19.58 -3.70
N GLU A 265 9.47 20.62 -2.88
CA GLU A 265 8.47 21.69 -2.78
C GLU A 265 8.33 22.46 -4.12
N ALA A 266 9.41 22.63 -4.88
CA ALA A 266 9.34 23.21 -6.22
C ALA A 266 8.58 22.30 -7.20
N VAL A 267 8.79 20.98 -7.15
CA VAL A 267 8.02 20.01 -7.95
C VAL A 267 6.54 20.07 -7.60
N ARG A 268 6.23 20.08 -6.30
CA ARG A 268 4.86 20.20 -5.79
C ARG A 268 4.19 21.46 -6.31
N ALA A 269 4.81 22.62 -6.14
CA ALA A 269 4.27 23.91 -6.57
C ALA A 269 4.02 23.94 -8.08
N ALA A 270 4.96 23.44 -8.89
CA ALA A 270 4.81 23.36 -10.33
C ALA A 270 3.68 22.41 -10.75
N ALA A 271 3.52 21.28 -10.05
CA ALA A 271 2.43 20.34 -10.31
C ALA A 271 1.05 20.91 -9.94
N GLU A 272 0.95 21.66 -8.83
CA GLU A 272 -0.27 22.36 -8.41
C GLU A 272 -0.65 23.47 -9.40
N GLU A 273 0.32 24.27 -9.86
CA GLU A 273 0.11 25.31 -10.87
C GLU A 273 -0.38 24.72 -12.19
N ALA A 274 0.25 23.64 -12.66
CA ALA A 274 -0.17 22.94 -13.88
C ALA A 274 -1.55 22.25 -13.73
N ALA A 275 -1.96 21.91 -12.52
CA ALA A 275 -3.26 21.31 -12.24
C ALA A 275 -4.41 22.35 -12.14
N ALA A 276 -4.12 23.61 -11.80
CA ALA A 276 -5.11 24.66 -11.59
C ALA A 276 -6.11 24.86 -12.77
N PRO A 277 -5.70 24.81 -14.05
CA PRO A 277 -6.61 24.94 -15.19
C PRO A 277 -7.52 23.72 -15.41
N THR A 278 -7.20 22.58 -14.80
CA THR A 278 -7.90 21.29 -15.00
C THR A 278 -8.96 21.01 -13.93
N ALA A 279 -9.20 21.95 -13.01
CA ALA A 279 -10.08 21.76 -11.87
C ALA A 279 -11.58 21.65 -12.24
N ASP A 280 -11.99 22.18 -13.40
CA ASP A 280 -13.41 22.40 -13.70
C ASP A 280 -14.10 21.30 -14.53
N HIS A 281 -13.41 20.50 -15.35
CA HIS A 281 -14.07 19.49 -16.21
C HIS A 281 -13.30 18.16 -16.18
N ASP A 282 -14.05 17.06 -16.02
CA ASP A 282 -13.66 15.64 -16.12
C ASP A 282 -12.13 15.38 -16.08
N GLN A 283 -11.62 15.15 -14.86
CA GLN A 283 -10.19 15.07 -14.57
C GLN A 283 -9.56 13.86 -15.28
N GLY A 284 -9.11 14.07 -16.51
CA GLY A 284 -8.39 13.07 -17.30
C GLY A 284 -7.13 12.57 -16.60
N GLU A 285 -6.52 11.52 -17.16
CA GLU A 285 -5.33 10.84 -16.60
C GLU A 285 -4.22 11.81 -16.17
N ALA A 286 -3.99 12.86 -16.96
CA ALA A 286 -3.00 13.90 -16.67
C ALA A 286 -3.28 14.67 -15.37
N GLY A 287 -4.53 15.04 -15.09
CA GLY A 287 -4.91 15.72 -13.85
C GLY A 287 -4.77 14.80 -12.63
N SER A 288 -4.97 13.49 -12.81
CA SER A 288 -4.71 12.50 -11.76
C SER A 288 -3.21 12.38 -11.49
N LEU A 289 -2.37 12.30 -12.52
CA LEU A 289 -0.91 12.23 -12.40
C LEU A 289 -0.32 13.49 -11.77
N LEU A 290 -0.81 14.69 -12.11
CA LEU A 290 -0.37 15.94 -11.48
C LEU A 290 -0.65 15.98 -9.98
N ARG A 291 -1.84 15.53 -9.55
CA ARG A 291 -2.18 15.43 -8.12
C ARG A 291 -1.35 14.38 -7.40
N GLU A 292 -1.10 13.24 -8.03
CA GLU A 292 -0.19 12.22 -7.50
C GLU A 292 1.23 12.77 -7.32
N LEU A 293 1.72 13.52 -8.32
CA LEU A 293 3.05 14.14 -8.29
C LEU A 293 3.15 15.16 -7.16
N SER A 294 2.17 16.05 -7.01
CA SER A 294 2.11 17.03 -5.91
C SER A 294 2.05 16.33 -4.55
N ALA A 295 1.09 15.41 -4.35
CA ALA A 295 0.89 14.75 -3.07
C ALA A 295 2.11 13.92 -2.63
N LEU A 296 2.70 13.16 -3.55
CA LEU A 296 3.88 12.36 -3.25
C LEU A 296 5.11 13.24 -3.01
N SER A 297 5.24 14.37 -3.70
CA SER A 297 6.34 15.32 -3.47
C SER A 297 6.26 15.93 -2.07
N ALA A 298 5.05 16.31 -1.62
CA ALA A 298 4.81 16.81 -0.28
C ALA A 298 5.16 15.76 0.79
N GLU A 299 4.60 14.55 0.68
CA GLU A 299 4.85 13.47 1.66
C GLU A 299 6.33 13.06 1.72
N THR A 300 7.01 13.03 0.57
CA THR A 300 8.44 12.70 0.49
C THR A 300 9.30 13.82 1.09
N GLY A 301 8.94 15.09 0.84
CA GLY A 301 9.62 16.26 1.41
C GLY A 301 9.52 16.28 2.93
N GLU A 302 8.32 16.09 3.49
CA GLU A 302 8.10 15.98 4.94
C GLU A 302 8.94 14.86 5.58
N ARG A 303 9.01 13.69 4.91
CA ARG A 303 9.82 12.58 5.37
C ARG A 303 11.31 12.89 5.36
N LEU A 304 11.81 13.57 4.32
CA LEU A 304 13.21 13.96 4.22
C LEU A 304 13.58 15.00 5.27
N GLU A 305 12.73 16.00 5.52
CA GLU A 305 12.93 16.96 6.62
C GLU A 305 12.98 16.26 7.98
N ALA A 306 12.04 15.34 8.24
CA ALA A 306 12.07 14.58 9.49
C ALA A 306 13.32 13.69 9.60
N THR A 307 13.76 13.10 8.49
CA THR A 307 15.02 12.35 8.41
C THR A 307 16.23 13.25 8.69
N ALA A 308 16.23 14.48 8.20
CA ALA A 308 17.28 15.46 8.48
C ALA A 308 17.39 15.77 9.97
N LEU A 309 16.26 15.97 10.65
CA LEU A 309 16.21 16.22 12.08
C LEU A 309 16.81 15.06 12.89
N VAL A 310 16.49 13.81 12.53
CA VAL A 310 17.10 12.65 13.21
C VAL A 310 18.60 12.57 12.92
N LEU A 311 19.03 12.87 11.69
CA LEU A 311 20.45 12.89 11.34
C LEU A 311 21.22 13.96 12.13
N ASP A 312 20.63 15.12 12.40
CA ASP A 312 21.21 16.17 13.24
C ASP A 312 21.41 15.70 14.70
N ASP A 313 20.59 14.75 15.18
CA ASP A 313 20.71 14.18 16.53
C ASP A 313 21.77 13.06 16.64
N THR A 314 22.22 12.48 15.52
CA THR A 314 23.22 11.40 15.51
C THR A 314 24.53 11.81 16.18
N GLY A 315 24.96 13.07 16.04
CA GLY A 315 26.17 13.56 16.71
C GLY A 315 26.19 13.38 18.24
N ARG A 316 25.01 13.25 18.87
CA ARG A 316 24.84 13.04 20.31
C ARG A 316 24.43 11.60 20.68
N LEU A 317 23.70 10.94 19.79
CA LEU A 317 23.11 9.61 20.05
C LEU A 317 23.82 8.46 19.32
N GLY A 318 24.93 8.73 18.63
CA GLY A 318 25.71 7.76 17.88
C GLY A 318 25.30 7.71 16.43
N THR A 319 24.67 6.63 16.01
CA THR A 319 24.21 6.44 14.62
C THR A 319 22.69 6.39 14.54
N VAL A 320 22.20 6.58 13.31
CA VAL A 320 20.83 6.24 12.89
C VAL A 320 20.34 4.91 13.45
N ARG A 321 21.21 3.91 13.39
CA ARG A 321 20.92 2.56 13.84
C ARG A 321 20.76 2.52 15.35
N ASP A 322 21.62 3.19 16.09
CA ASP A 322 21.56 3.24 17.56
C ASP A 322 20.26 3.89 18.04
N ILE A 323 19.82 4.97 17.37
CA ILE A 323 18.52 5.61 17.64
C ILE A 323 17.39 4.60 17.39
N ASN A 324 17.37 3.92 16.25
CA ASN A 324 16.33 2.94 15.92
C ASN A 324 16.33 1.73 16.86
N ASP A 325 17.51 1.22 17.22
CA ASP A 325 17.67 0.10 18.13
C ASP A 325 17.13 0.47 19.53
N ALA A 326 17.36 1.70 19.99
CA ALA A 326 16.76 2.21 21.22
C ALA A 326 15.23 2.33 21.12
N LEU A 327 14.71 2.94 20.04
CA LEU A 327 13.27 3.07 19.82
C LEU A 327 12.56 1.71 19.76
N GLY A 328 13.22 0.67 19.25
CA GLY A 328 12.71 -0.70 19.21
C GLY A 328 12.46 -1.33 20.58
N LEU A 329 13.01 -0.75 21.66
CA LEU A 329 12.81 -1.22 23.03
C LEU A 329 11.56 -0.62 23.70
N ALA A 330 10.96 0.42 23.10
CA ALA A 330 9.84 1.15 23.69
C ALA A 330 8.63 1.22 22.75
N ARG A 331 7.46 1.44 23.35
CA ARG A 331 6.25 1.82 22.66
C ARG A 331 6.10 3.34 22.74
N LEU A 332 6.02 3.97 21.57
CA LEU A 332 5.69 5.38 21.43
C LEU A 332 4.17 5.55 21.30
N GLY A 333 3.59 6.44 22.09
CA GLY A 333 2.20 6.83 21.96
C GLY A 333 1.95 7.66 20.70
N VAL A 334 0.69 7.69 20.25
CA VAL A 334 0.26 8.61 19.19
C VAL A 334 0.45 10.05 19.69
N PRO A 335 1.03 10.96 18.89
CA PRO A 335 1.15 12.37 19.29
C PRO A 335 -0.22 12.98 19.62
N ALA A 336 -0.31 13.61 20.79
CA ALA A 336 -1.46 14.39 21.21
C ALA A 336 -1.63 15.66 20.34
N GLY A 337 -2.77 16.35 20.47
CA GLY A 337 -3.01 17.62 19.75
C GLY A 337 -1.98 18.71 20.06
N SER A 338 -1.30 18.63 21.21
CA SER A 338 -0.16 19.48 21.61
C SER A 338 1.18 19.06 21.00
N GLY A 339 1.24 17.96 20.26
CA GLY A 339 2.46 17.36 19.73
C GLY A 339 3.20 16.44 20.71
N GLU A 340 2.74 16.32 21.96
CA GLU A 340 3.39 15.46 22.96
C GLU A 340 3.22 13.97 22.63
N GLN A 341 4.27 13.17 22.83
CA GLN A 341 4.28 11.72 22.62
C GLN A 341 4.72 11.01 23.87
N SER A 342 3.93 10.05 24.35
CA SER A 342 4.33 9.22 25.50
C SER A 342 5.38 8.18 25.11
N VAL A 343 6.36 7.96 25.99
CA VAL A 343 7.39 6.93 25.81
C VAL A 343 7.25 5.90 26.92
N ARG A 344 7.01 4.64 26.55
CA ARG A 344 6.82 3.53 27.50
C ARG A 344 7.72 2.35 27.18
N MET A 345 8.47 1.86 28.16
CA MET A 345 9.31 0.67 28.05
C MET A 345 8.71 -0.45 28.91
N GLY A 346 8.18 -1.50 28.27
CA GLY A 346 7.41 -2.53 28.98
C GLY A 346 6.19 -1.93 29.71
N SER A 347 6.11 -2.11 31.03
CA SER A 347 5.10 -1.49 31.90
C SER A 347 5.51 -0.12 32.44
N THR A 348 6.74 0.33 32.20
CA THR A 348 7.31 1.55 32.79
C THR A 348 7.09 2.74 31.87
N GLU A 349 6.41 3.76 32.36
CA GLU A 349 6.27 5.04 31.65
C GLU A 349 7.49 5.92 31.91
N LEU A 350 8.24 6.24 30.85
CA LEU A 350 9.43 7.10 30.93
C LEU A 350 9.06 8.59 30.91
N GLY A 351 7.81 8.89 30.53
CA GLY A 351 7.24 10.22 30.42
C GLY A 351 7.13 10.69 28.97
N PRO A 352 6.50 11.85 28.73
CA PRO A 352 6.29 12.36 27.39
C PRO A 352 7.51 13.10 26.87
N VAL A 353 7.79 12.95 25.57
CA VAL A 353 8.58 13.92 24.81
C VAL A 353 7.64 14.98 24.23
N ARG A 354 8.10 16.22 24.19
CA ARG A 354 7.28 17.37 23.78
C ARG A 354 8.09 18.40 23.00
N PRO A 355 7.45 19.10 22.05
CA PRO A 355 8.09 20.20 21.36
C PRO A 355 8.31 21.39 22.32
N SER A 356 9.46 22.04 22.22
CA SER A 356 9.78 23.33 22.86
C SER A 356 9.43 24.49 21.92
N ALA A 357 9.46 25.72 22.46
CA ALA A 357 9.05 26.92 21.72
C ALA A 357 9.93 27.22 20.48
N ASP A 358 11.16 26.73 20.47
CA ASP A 358 12.12 26.82 19.36
C ASP A 358 12.00 25.65 18.37
N GLY A 359 10.99 24.78 18.52
CA GLY A 359 10.75 23.64 17.63
C GLY A 359 11.63 22.41 17.90
N ARG A 360 12.48 22.45 18.94
CA ARG A 360 13.24 21.29 19.42
C ARG A 360 12.36 20.38 20.30
N TRP A 361 12.89 19.25 20.73
CA TRP A 361 12.19 18.22 21.49
C TRP A 361 12.87 17.96 22.82
N THR A 362 12.10 17.99 23.90
CA THR A 362 12.58 17.76 25.27
C THR A 362 11.69 16.77 26.00
N GLY A 363 12.13 16.31 27.17
CA GLY A 363 11.47 15.32 28.00
C GLY A 363 12.07 15.26 29.40
N PRO A 364 11.53 14.41 30.29
CA PRO A 364 12.02 14.29 31.67
C PRO A 364 13.51 13.96 31.75
N GLY A 365 14.29 14.87 32.36
CA GLY A 365 15.73 14.69 32.52
C GLY A 365 16.58 14.94 31.27
N ILE A 366 15.98 15.41 30.16
CA ILE A 366 16.71 15.93 29.01
C ILE A 366 17.13 17.37 29.31
N THR A 367 18.44 17.60 29.47
CA THR A 367 19.01 18.93 29.76
C THR A 367 19.17 19.79 28.50
N GLU A 368 19.41 19.15 27.36
CA GLU A 368 19.57 19.80 26.06
C GLU A 368 18.61 19.19 25.03
N ALA A 369 17.72 20.01 24.49
CA ALA A 369 16.69 19.58 23.56
C ALA A 369 17.27 19.01 22.24
N PHE A 370 16.59 18.02 21.68
CA PHE A 370 16.92 17.32 20.44
C PHE A 370 16.19 17.95 19.24
N HIS A 371 16.65 17.67 18.03
CA HIS A 371 16.01 18.19 16.81
C HIS A 371 14.76 17.39 16.43
N SER A 372 14.69 16.12 16.83
CA SER A 372 13.58 15.22 16.49
C SER A 372 12.89 14.61 17.72
N PRO A 373 11.58 14.26 17.61
CA PRO A 373 10.90 13.49 18.66
C PRO A 373 11.55 12.11 18.85
N GLU A 374 12.02 11.49 17.76
CA GLU A 374 12.76 10.23 17.78
C GLU A 374 14.05 10.33 18.60
N GLY A 375 14.83 11.39 18.40
CA GLY A 375 16.05 11.66 19.15
C GLY A 375 15.77 11.87 20.63
N ALA A 376 14.76 12.67 20.98
CA ALA A 376 14.35 12.85 22.37
C ALA A 376 13.87 11.55 23.02
N ALA A 377 13.07 10.74 22.31
CA ALA A 377 12.57 9.47 22.83
C ALA A 377 13.70 8.45 23.02
N ALA A 378 14.62 8.34 22.05
CA ALA A 378 15.81 7.50 22.17
C ALA A 378 16.68 7.93 23.35
N ALA A 379 16.87 9.23 23.57
CA ALA A 379 17.60 9.75 24.72
C ALA A 379 16.96 9.36 26.07
N LEU A 380 15.62 9.40 26.19
CA LEU A 380 14.92 8.93 27.40
C LEU A 380 15.14 7.45 27.64
N ILE A 381 15.06 6.63 26.60
CA ILE A 381 15.25 5.17 26.67
C ILE A 381 16.67 4.84 27.09
N LEU A 382 17.67 5.44 26.42
CA LEU A 382 19.08 5.21 26.73
C LEU A 382 19.44 5.68 28.15
N ALA A 383 18.91 6.83 28.59
CA ALA A 383 19.12 7.32 29.95
C ALA A 383 18.49 6.39 31.00
N HIS A 384 17.34 5.79 30.70
CA HIS A 384 16.71 4.82 31.57
C HIS A 384 17.53 3.52 31.64
N LEU A 385 17.97 2.98 30.51
CA LEU A 385 18.81 1.77 30.46
C LEU A 385 20.12 1.96 31.24
N ALA A 386 20.79 3.10 31.08
CA ALA A 386 22.00 3.42 31.82
C ALA A 386 21.77 3.49 33.34
N ARG A 387 20.61 4.02 33.78
CA ARG A 387 20.22 4.00 35.20
C ARG A 387 19.98 2.58 35.68
N GLU A 388 19.22 1.76 34.94
CA GLU A 388 18.99 0.37 35.31
C GLU A 388 20.29 -0.43 35.41
N GLU A 389 21.22 -0.23 34.48
CA GLU A 389 22.53 -0.87 34.49
C GLU A 389 23.35 -0.44 35.72
N SER A 390 23.36 0.84 36.07
CA SER A 390 24.03 1.35 37.28
C SER A 390 23.42 0.83 38.59
N LEU A 391 22.15 0.42 38.57
CA LEU A 391 21.41 -0.10 39.72
C LEU A 391 21.52 -1.64 39.83
N ARG A 392 22.05 -2.32 38.81
CA ARG A 392 22.32 -3.76 38.92
C ARG A 392 23.45 -3.97 39.91
N PRO A 393 23.23 -4.70 41.02
CA PRO A 393 24.30 -4.96 41.97
C PRO A 393 25.41 -5.72 41.26
N ASN A 394 26.66 -5.25 41.39
CA ASN A 394 27.85 -5.99 40.97
C ASN A 394 27.76 -7.41 41.54
N ARG A 395 27.36 -8.38 40.71
CA ARG A 395 27.60 -9.78 40.99
C ARG A 395 29.10 -9.99 40.80
N THR A 396 29.86 -9.67 41.84
CA THR A 396 31.20 -10.22 42.02
C THR A 396 31.10 -11.73 41.99
N LEU A 397 31.84 -12.33 41.06
CA LEU A 397 32.08 -13.76 40.93
C LEU A 397 32.60 -14.37 42.24
#